data_AF-A0A519ZHR3-F1
#
_entry.id   AF-A0A519ZHR3-F1
#
_cell.length_a   1.000
_cell.length_b   1.000
_cell.length_c   1.000
_cell.angle_alpha   90.00
_cell.angle_beta   90.00
_cell.angle_gamma   90.00
#
_symmetry.space_group_name_H-M   'P 1'
#
loop_
_entity.id
_entity.type
_entity.pdbx_description
1 polymer ?
#
loop_
_entity_poly.entity_id
_entity_poly.type
_entity_poly.pdbx_seq_one_letter_code
_entity_poly.pdbx_strand_id
1 'polypeptide(L)'
;MRTNLIIMLLALPALAAAQQVTQAEQVAQAAQNLSSAAGRRPEMIAFSTRDDGLLGSPMLYVGWQPGELLLTGNQHATTVPLKYDLYRQELRVRRPQGDSVLLPMNQVREFRLVEPARHFVNFPISPPDVPGTCAEVLVEGKNVQLVKYLHKEMTKPSTGNDSYTAHTPGALVEETQYFLRWPSDGRFS
;
A
#
# COMPACT_ATOMS: atom_id res chain seq x y z
N MET A 1 21.84 -85.49 4.50
CA MET A 1 20.39 -85.74 4.32
C MET A 1 19.64 -84.98 5.40
N ARG A 2 18.59 -84.23 5.02
CA ARG A 2 17.69 -83.42 5.89
C ARG A 2 18.40 -82.19 6.49
N THR A 3 17.90 -80.96 6.45
CA THR A 3 16.51 -80.49 6.62
C THR A 3 16.33 -79.08 5.99
N ASN A 4 15.16 -78.86 5.39
CA ASN A 4 14.62 -77.58 4.93
C ASN A 4 14.25 -76.65 6.11
N LEU A 5 14.35 -75.33 5.91
CA LEU A 5 13.38 -74.33 6.43
C LEU A 5 13.58 -72.99 5.67
N ILE A 6 12.86 -72.77 4.57
CA ILE A 6 11.70 -71.86 4.47
C ILE A 6 11.93 -70.51 5.19
N ILE A 7 12.30 -69.48 4.42
CA ILE A 7 11.97 -68.09 4.72
C ILE A 7 11.16 -67.58 3.53
N MET A 8 9.85 -67.47 3.73
CA MET A 8 8.90 -66.92 2.78
C MET A 8 8.41 -65.57 3.32
N LEU A 9 8.49 -64.56 2.44
CA LEU A 9 7.61 -63.39 2.31
C LEU A 9 7.27 -62.53 3.53
N LEU A 10 7.56 -61.23 3.42
CA LEU A 10 6.53 -60.18 3.51
C LEU A 10 7.08 -58.84 2.97
N ALA A 11 6.22 -58.14 2.22
CA ALA A 11 6.52 -56.96 1.45
C ALA A 11 5.66 -55.77 1.94
N LEU A 12 6.17 -54.54 1.75
CA LEU A 12 5.51 -53.21 1.81
C LEU A 12 5.02 -52.69 3.19
N PRO A 13 4.72 -51.37 3.36
CA PRO A 13 5.10 -50.15 2.62
C PRO A 13 5.70 -49.03 3.52
N ALA A 14 6.09 -47.92 2.88
CA ALA A 14 6.52 -46.66 3.49
C ALA A 14 5.43 -45.99 4.36
N LEU A 15 5.84 -45.40 5.49
CA LEU A 15 5.07 -44.34 6.17
C LEU A 15 5.92 -43.06 6.20
N ALA A 16 5.75 -42.24 5.17
CA ALA A 16 6.00 -40.81 5.28
C ALA A 16 4.86 -40.22 6.11
N ALA A 17 5.15 -39.70 7.29
CA ALA A 17 4.19 -38.87 8.02
C ALA A 17 4.08 -37.53 7.29
N ALA A 18 3.19 -37.47 6.29
CA ALA A 18 2.68 -36.21 5.81
C ALA A 18 1.88 -35.59 6.96
N GLN A 19 2.40 -34.52 7.56
CA GLN A 19 1.62 -33.66 8.46
C GLN A 19 0.51 -33.02 7.62
N GLN A 20 -0.63 -33.69 7.54
CA GLN A 20 -1.87 -33.07 7.10
C GLN A 20 -2.25 -32.07 8.18
N VAL A 21 -1.79 -30.82 8.01
CA VAL A 21 -2.33 -29.69 8.76
C VAL A 21 -3.83 -29.72 8.50
N THR A 22 -4.60 -29.99 9.55
CA THR A 22 -6.04 -30.10 9.42
C THR A 22 -6.59 -28.72 9.03
N GLN A 23 -7.66 -28.67 8.24
CA GLN A 23 -8.28 -27.39 7.86
C GLN A 23 -8.63 -26.54 9.10
N ALA A 24 -8.91 -27.18 10.24
CA ALA A 24 -9.12 -26.51 11.52
C ALA A 24 -7.88 -25.76 12.03
N GLU A 25 -6.67 -26.33 11.89
CA GLU A 25 -5.41 -25.68 12.28
C GLU A 25 -5.01 -24.57 11.31
N GLN A 26 -5.30 -24.72 10.01
CA GLN A 26 -5.12 -23.63 9.02
C GLN A 26 -6.07 -22.46 9.29
N VAL A 27 -7.33 -22.73 9.66
CA VAL A 27 -8.31 -21.70 10.02
C VAL A 27 -7.95 -21.03 11.35
N ALA A 28 -7.44 -21.78 12.32
CA ALA A 28 -6.98 -21.23 13.59
C ALA A 28 -5.74 -20.33 13.43
N GLN A 29 -4.76 -20.73 12.60
CA GLN A 29 -3.60 -19.90 12.30
C GLN A 29 -3.97 -18.67 11.46
N ALA A 30 -4.90 -18.79 10.51
CA ALA A 30 -5.43 -17.65 9.76
C ALA A 30 -6.17 -16.65 10.67
N ALA A 31 -6.95 -17.14 11.64
CA ALA A 31 -7.64 -16.30 12.63
C ALA A 31 -6.65 -15.59 13.57
N GLN A 32 -5.58 -16.27 13.99
CA GLN A 32 -4.52 -15.68 14.82
C GLN A 32 -3.72 -14.61 14.07
N ASN A 33 -3.45 -14.82 12.77
CA ASN A 33 -2.81 -13.82 11.91
C ASN A 33 -3.72 -12.60 11.64
N LEU A 34 -5.04 -12.81 11.51
CA LEU A 34 -6.01 -11.71 11.46
C LEU A 34 -6.08 -10.93 12.79
N SER A 35 -6.02 -11.62 13.93
CA SER A 35 -6.11 -10.98 15.25
C SER A 35 -4.86 -10.17 15.61
N SER A 36 -3.67 -10.63 15.20
CA SER A 36 -2.41 -9.88 15.36
C SER A 36 -2.30 -8.71 14.37
N ALA A 37 -2.94 -8.79 13.21
CA ALA A 37 -3.16 -7.64 12.33
C ALA A 37 -4.20 -6.64 12.89
N ALA A 38 -5.22 -7.11 13.61
CA ALA A 38 -6.26 -6.26 14.21
C ALA A 38 -5.76 -5.35 15.36
N GLY A 39 -4.62 -5.67 15.98
CA GLY A 39 -3.96 -4.81 16.96
C GLY A 39 -3.26 -3.57 16.36
N ARG A 40 -2.99 -3.58 15.05
CA ARG A 40 -2.53 -2.44 14.26
C ARG A 40 -3.63 -2.07 13.28
N ARG A 41 -4.75 -1.52 13.77
CA ARG A 41 -5.97 -1.18 13.01
C ARG A 41 -5.69 -0.91 11.52
N PRO A 42 -5.76 -1.93 10.64
CA PRO A 42 -5.90 -1.68 9.23
C PRO A 42 -7.40 -1.47 9.10
N GLU A 43 -7.82 -0.24 8.89
CA GLU A 43 -9.16 0.00 8.38
C GLU A 43 -9.22 -0.74 7.04
N MET A 44 -9.71 -1.98 7.08
CA MET A 44 -9.98 -2.80 5.91
C MET A 44 -11.17 -2.16 5.23
N ILE A 45 -10.88 -1.16 4.39
CA ILE A 45 -11.83 -0.66 3.41
C ILE A 45 -11.97 -1.79 2.39
N ALA A 46 -12.92 -2.68 2.64
CA ALA A 46 -13.43 -3.57 1.62
C ALA A 46 -14.06 -2.67 0.56
N PHE A 47 -13.45 -2.56 -0.62
CA PHE A 47 -14.10 -1.93 -1.77
C PHE A 47 -15.25 -2.84 -2.21
N SER A 48 -16.38 -2.67 -1.55
CA SER A 48 -17.67 -3.24 -1.91
C SER A 48 -18.22 -2.43 -3.08
N THR A 49 -18.65 -3.08 -4.16
CA THR A 49 -19.41 -2.41 -5.23
C THR A 49 -20.82 -1.99 -4.80
N ARG A 50 -21.09 -1.92 -3.48
CA ARG A 50 -22.31 -1.44 -2.82
C ARG A 50 -21.99 -0.42 -1.71
N ASP A 51 -20.92 0.37 -1.86
CA ASP A 51 -20.71 1.57 -1.04
C ASP A 51 -21.58 2.71 -1.58
N ASP A 52 -22.89 2.66 -1.30
CA ASP A 52 -23.81 3.80 -1.55
C ASP A 52 -23.50 5.03 -0.66
N GLY A 53 -22.39 5.00 0.11
CA GLY A 53 -22.08 5.94 1.18
C GLY A 53 -20.71 6.63 1.11
N LEU A 54 -19.84 6.33 0.14
CA LEU A 54 -18.52 6.96 0.03
C LEU A 54 -18.30 7.61 -1.33
N LEU A 55 -18.17 8.93 -1.34
CA LEU A 55 -17.88 9.70 -2.55
C LEU A 55 -16.36 9.88 -2.74
N GLY A 56 -15.89 9.62 -3.95
CA GLY A 56 -14.51 9.89 -4.38
C GLY A 56 -13.62 8.64 -4.48
N SER A 57 -12.33 8.87 -4.73
CA SER A 57 -11.30 7.83 -4.83
C SER A 57 -10.09 8.25 -3.99
N PRO A 58 -9.45 7.33 -3.24
CA PRO A 58 -8.24 7.64 -2.49
C PRO A 58 -7.03 7.85 -3.40
N MET A 59 -7.13 7.41 -4.66
CA MET A 59 -6.03 7.46 -5.61
C MET A 59 -5.86 8.87 -6.15
N LEU A 60 -4.62 9.24 -6.46
CA LEU A 60 -4.33 10.46 -7.20
C LEU A 60 -4.96 10.43 -8.60
N TYR A 61 -4.88 9.28 -9.26
CA TYR A 61 -5.56 9.01 -10.54
C TYR A 61 -6.27 7.67 -10.49
N VAL A 62 -7.42 7.57 -11.18
CA VAL A 62 -8.22 6.33 -11.23
C VAL A 62 -7.48 5.20 -11.96
N GLY A 63 -6.84 5.54 -13.08
CA GLY A 63 -6.08 4.61 -13.93
C GLY A 63 -4.63 4.46 -13.51
N TRP A 64 -3.99 3.39 -14.01
CA TRP A 64 -2.54 3.25 -13.94
C TRP A 64 -1.87 4.34 -14.78
N GLN A 65 -0.87 5.00 -14.23
CA GLN A 65 -0.12 6.04 -14.93
C GLN A 65 1.25 5.49 -15.35
N PRO A 66 1.70 5.71 -16.59
CA PRO A 66 3.09 5.45 -16.95
C PRO A 66 4.00 6.33 -16.09
N GLY A 67 5.07 5.75 -15.57
CA GLY A 67 5.96 6.47 -14.66
C GLY A 67 7.35 5.87 -14.56
N GLU A 68 8.21 6.59 -13.86
CA GLU A 68 9.54 6.18 -13.49
C GLU A 68 9.63 6.11 -11.97
N LEU A 69 10.21 5.03 -11.45
CA LEU A 69 10.36 4.80 -10.02
C LEU A 69 11.83 4.64 -9.68
N LEU A 70 12.27 5.38 -8.68
CA LEU A 70 13.61 5.29 -8.13
C LEU A 70 13.55 4.92 -6.66
N LEU A 71 14.04 3.71 -6.36
CA LEU A 71 14.09 3.19 -5.01
C LEU A 71 15.30 3.74 -4.25
N THR A 72 15.18 3.79 -2.92
CA THR A 72 16.29 4.09 -2.01
C THR A 72 17.42 3.08 -2.23
N GLY A 73 18.65 3.58 -2.38
CA GLY A 73 19.84 2.75 -2.65
C GLY A 73 20.07 2.41 -4.12
N ASN A 74 19.09 2.59 -5.01
CA ASN A 74 19.26 2.37 -6.43
C ASN A 74 19.89 3.59 -7.13
N GLN A 75 20.67 3.32 -8.19
CA GLN A 75 21.28 4.36 -9.01
C GLN A 75 20.40 4.76 -10.20
N HIS A 76 19.58 3.83 -10.72
CA HIS A 76 18.78 4.03 -11.91
C HIS A 76 17.29 3.89 -11.60
N ALA A 77 16.48 4.72 -12.27
CA ALA A 77 15.03 4.62 -12.22
C ALA A 77 14.54 3.51 -13.15
N THR A 78 13.42 2.89 -12.79
CA THR A 78 12.76 1.86 -13.58
C THR A 78 11.44 2.40 -14.13
N THR A 79 11.21 2.26 -15.43
CA THR A 79 9.93 2.61 -16.05
C THR A 79 8.88 1.54 -15.76
N VAL A 80 7.82 1.92 -15.04
CA VAL A 80 6.76 1.02 -14.60
C VAL A 80 5.43 1.78 -14.46
N PRO A 81 4.28 1.13 -14.66
CA PRO A 81 3.00 1.76 -14.35
C PRO A 81 2.83 1.92 -12.83
N LEU A 82 2.42 3.12 -12.42
CA LEU A 82 2.29 3.55 -11.04
C LEU A 82 0.84 3.89 -10.68
N LYS A 83 0.51 3.72 -9.40
CA LYS A 83 -0.71 4.19 -8.78
C LYS A 83 -0.37 4.73 -7.39
N TYR A 84 -0.68 6.00 -7.13
CA TYR A 84 -0.40 6.63 -5.85
C TYR A 84 -1.69 6.81 -5.06
N ASP A 85 -1.73 6.29 -3.84
CA ASP A 85 -2.83 6.42 -2.88
C ASP A 85 -2.55 7.62 -1.97
N LEU A 86 -3.33 8.70 -2.13
CA LEU A 86 -3.16 9.94 -1.36
C LEU A 86 -3.73 9.83 0.06
N TYR A 87 -4.67 8.90 0.28
CA TYR A 87 -5.25 8.68 1.61
C TYR A 87 -4.27 7.89 2.48
N ARG A 88 -3.69 6.81 1.96
CA ARG A 88 -2.74 5.97 2.70
C ARG A 88 -1.28 6.41 2.58
N GLN A 89 -0.99 7.32 1.65
CA GLN A 89 0.39 7.69 1.28
C GLN A 89 1.20 6.46 0.87
N GLU A 90 0.68 5.68 -0.08
CA GLU A 90 1.30 4.42 -0.55
C GLU A 90 1.44 4.41 -2.06
N LEU A 91 2.56 3.87 -2.56
CA LEU A 91 2.79 3.70 -3.99
C LEU A 91 2.55 2.24 -4.39
N ARG A 92 1.77 2.03 -5.44
CA ARG A 92 1.58 0.72 -6.08
C ARG A 92 2.27 0.71 -7.42
N VAL A 93 2.91 -0.41 -7.73
CA VAL A 93 3.61 -0.65 -8.98
C VAL A 93 3.01 -1.86 -9.67
N ARG A 94 2.72 -1.72 -10.97
CA ARG A 94 2.32 -2.86 -11.79
C ARG A 94 3.54 -3.53 -12.40
N ARG A 95 3.71 -4.83 -12.14
CA ARG A 95 4.81 -5.60 -12.71
C ARG A 95 4.46 -6.06 -14.13
N PRO A 96 5.46 -6.41 -14.97
CA PRO A 96 5.23 -6.93 -16.31
C PRO A 96 4.33 -8.18 -16.35
N GLN A 97 4.34 -9.00 -15.29
CA GLN A 97 3.50 -10.19 -15.14
C GLN A 97 2.00 -9.85 -14.97
N GLY A 98 1.65 -8.57 -14.82
CA GLY A 98 0.29 -8.06 -14.76
C GLY A 98 -0.26 -7.81 -13.36
N ASP A 99 0.39 -8.36 -12.34
CA ASP A 99 0.04 -8.15 -10.93
C ASP A 99 0.62 -6.84 -10.37
N SER A 100 0.15 -6.44 -9.18
CA SER A 100 0.57 -5.20 -8.53
C SER A 100 1.19 -5.46 -7.16
N VAL A 101 2.25 -4.72 -6.86
CA VAL A 101 2.93 -4.75 -5.56
C VAL A 101 2.76 -3.38 -4.88
N LEU A 102 2.49 -3.41 -3.58
CA LEU A 102 2.50 -2.24 -2.74
C LEU A 102 3.94 -1.96 -2.28
N LEU A 103 4.41 -0.75 -2.50
CA LEU A 103 5.72 -0.29 -2.05
C LEU A 103 5.56 0.64 -0.84
N PRO A 104 6.15 0.28 0.31
CA PRO A 104 6.28 1.20 1.42
C PRO A 104 7.05 2.45 1.00
N MET A 105 6.56 3.64 1.38
CA MET A 105 7.18 4.89 0.93
C MET A 105 8.63 5.04 1.38
N ASN A 106 9.03 4.49 2.54
CA ASN A 106 10.42 4.51 3.00
C ASN A 106 11.42 3.80 2.04
N GLN A 107 10.94 2.94 1.13
CA GLN A 107 11.76 2.33 0.08
C GLN A 107 11.80 3.14 -1.21
N VAL A 108 10.93 4.13 -1.35
CA VAL A 108 10.84 5.03 -2.50
C VAL A 108 11.68 6.27 -2.23
N ARG A 109 12.62 6.58 -3.13
CA ARG A 109 13.37 7.84 -3.11
C ARG A 109 12.61 8.93 -3.87
N GLU A 110 12.21 8.63 -5.09
CA GLU A 110 11.40 9.51 -5.92
C GLU A 110 10.63 8.70 -6.97
N PHE A 111 9.55 9.28 -7.49
CA PHE A 111 8.87 8.76 -8.67
C PHE A 111 8.37 9.90 -9.55
N ARG A 112 8.25 9.63 -10.84
CA ARG A 112 7.73 10.57 -11.84
C ARG A 112 6.54 9.94 -12.55
N LEU A 113 5.49 10.71 -12.77
CA LEU A 113 4.41 10.38 -13.70
C LEU A 113 4.75 11.05 -15.03
N VAL A 114 4.57 10.32 -16.13
CA VAL A 114 4.89 10.83 -17.47
C VAL A 114 3.79 11.75 -17.98
N GLU A 115 2.52 11.36 -17.76
CA GLU A 115 1.37 12.13 -18.22
C GLU A 115 0.23 12.10 -17.20
N PRO A 116 -0.16 13.24 -16.62
CA PRO A 116 0.55 14.52 -16.69
C PRO A 116 1.93 14.41 -16.03
N ALA A 117 2.90 15.18 -16.55
CA ALA A 117 4.26 15.20 -16.04
C ALA A 117 4.29 15.74 -14.61
N ARG A 118 4.61 14.88 -13.64
CA ARG A 118 4.65 15.23 -12.21
C ARG A 118 5.79 14.50 -11.53
N HIS A 119 6.51 15.17 -10.65
CA HIS A 119 7.68 14.62 -9.96
C HIS A 119 7.45 14.64 -8.46
N PHE A 120 7.55 13.46 -7.84
CA PHE A 120 7.34 13.27 -6.42
C PHE A 120 8.63 12.81 -5.77
N VAL A 121 9.01 13.46 -4.68
CA VAL A 121 10.21 13.15 -3.91
C VAL A 121 9.80 12.79 -2.49
N ASN A 122 10.39 11.71 -1.98
CA ASN A 122 10.24 11.33 -0.60
C ASN A 122 11.33 11.99 0.27
N PHE A 123 10.92 12.87 1.15
CA PHE A 123 11.81 13.59 2.06
C PHE A 123 11.90 12.87 3.41
N PRO A 124 13.11 12.63 3.95
CA PRO A 124 13.27 11.98 5.26
C PRO A 124 12.61 12.73 6.42
N ILE A 125 12.41 14.04 6.27
CA ILE A 125 11.79 14.93 7.23
C ILE A 125 10.64 15.63 6.50
N SER A 126 9.44 15.58 7.08
CA SER A 126 8.25 16.30 6.61
C SER A 126 7.97 17.53 7.47
N PRO A 127 7.24 18.53 6.93
CA PRO A 127 6.71 19.65 7.71
C PRO A 127 5.79 19.15 8.85
N PRO A 128 5.60 19.96 9.90
CA PRO A 128 4.60 19.67 10.92
C PRO A 128 3.21 19.58 10.29
N ASP A 129 2.36 18.74 10.85
CA ASP A 129 0.94 18.58 10.47
C ASP A 129 0.70 18.12 9.02
N VAL A 130 1.70 17.52 8.38
CA VAL A 130 1.57 16.89 7.07
C VAL A 130 1.60 15.37 7.20
N PRO A 131 0.57 14.65 6.75
CA PRO A 131 0.58 13.19 6.75
C PRO A 131 1.48 12.67 5.63
N GLY A 132 2.55 11.98 6.01
CA GLY A 132 3.49 11.35 5.09
C GLY A 132 4.75 12.18 4.83
N THR A 133 5.58 11.68 3.93
CA THR A 133 6.93 12.20 3.68
C THR A 133 7.16 12.56 2.21
N CYS A 134 6.19 12.26 1.34
CA CYS A 134 6.32 12.45 -0.09
C CYS A 134 5.57 13.71 -0.55
N ALA A 135 6.26 14.54 -1.33
CA ALA A 135 5.66 15.74 -1.92
C ALA A 135 5.94 15.81 -3.42
N GLU A 136 5.05 16.47 -4.13
CA GLU A 136 5.29 16.89 -5.51
C GLU A 136 6.25 18.08 -5.52
N VAL A 137 7.29 18.02 -6.34
CA VAL A 137 8.18 19.15 -6.57
C VAL A 137 7.63 19.97 -7.74
N LEU A 138 7.23 21.20 -7.46
CA LEU A 138 6.67 22.12 -8.46
C LEU A 138 7.75 22.97 -9.13
N VAL A 139 8.74 23.39 -8.34
CA VAL A 139 9.87 24.20 -8.82
C VAL A 139 11.15 23.66 -8.21
N GLU A 140 12.08 23.27 -9.08
CA GLU A 140 13.43 22.88 -8.71
C GLU A 140 14.33 24.12 -8.66
N GLY A 141 14.94 24.36 -7.51
CA GLY A 141 15.86 25.48 -7.31
C GLY A 141 17.04 25.09 -6.43
N LYS A 142 18.21 25.66 -6.74
CA LYS A 142 19.47 25.31 -6.06
C LYS A 142 19.45 25.61 -4.56
N ASN A 143 18.80 26.71 -4.17
CA ASN A 143 18.76 27.19 -2.78
C ASN A 143 17.40 26.97 -2.11
N VAL A 144 16.34 26.87 -2.91
CA VAL A 144 14.96 26.71 -2.43
C VAL A 144 14.17 25.94 -3.48
N GLN A 145 13.32 25.03 -3.03
CA GLN A 145 12.37 24.27 -3.84
C GLN A 145 10.95 24.63 -3.40
N LEU A 146 10.02 24.74 -4.35
CA LEU A 146 8.59 24.80 -4.02
C LEU A 146 8.03 23.39 -4.11
N VAL A 147 7.49 22.91 -2.99
CA VAL A 147 6.89 21.58 -2.90
C VAL A 147 5.42 21.66 -2.52
N LYS A 148 4.65 20.68 -3.01
CA LYS A 148 3.22 20.53 -2.79
C LYS A 148 2.96 19.16 -2.16
N TYR A 149 2.47 19.17 -0.93
CA TYR A 149 1.97 17.96 -0.28
C TYR A 149 0.49 17.79 -0.60
N LEU A 150 0.14 16.55 -0.91
CA LEU A 150 -1.19 16.13 -1.31
C LEU A 150 -1.62 14.99 -0.40
N HIS A 151 -2.77 15.17 0.22
CA HIS A 151 -3.39 14.15 1.04
C HIS A 151 -4.88 14.10 0.77
N LYS A 152 -5.50 12.96 1.02
CA LYS A 152 -6.95 12.86 1.05
C LYS A 152 -7.37 12.51 2.46
N GLU A 153 -8.36 13.20 2.99
CA GLU A 153 -8.96 12.89 4.28
C GLU A 153 -10.38 12.39 4.11
N MET A 154 -10.81 11.52 5.03
CA MET A 154 -12.18 11.05 5.09
C MET A 154 -13.03 12.03 5.89
N THR A 155 -13.92 12.74 5.22
CA THR A 155 -15.02 13.46 5.88
C THR A 155 -16.09 12.47 6.29
N LYS A 156 -16.35 12.39 7.61
CA LYS A 156 -17.38 11.50 8.14
C LYS A 156 -18.77 11.97 7.74
N PRO A 157 -19.70 11.05 7.46
CA PRO A 157 -21.10 11.41 7.26
C PRO A 157 -21.63 12.11 8.52
N SER A 158 -22.40 13.19 8.34
CA SER A 158 -23.13 13.80 9.45
C SER A 158 -24.36 12.92 9.75
N THR A 159 -24.32 12.20 10.86
CA THR A 159 -25.50 11.52 11.37
C THR A 159 -26.30 12.52 12.18
N GLY A 160 -27.41 13.01 11.63
CA GLY A 160 -28.39 13.72 12.44
C GLY A 160 -29.07 12.74 13.39
N ASN A 161 -29.30 13.14 14.65
CA ASN A 161 -29.97 12.29 15.65
C ASN A 161 -31.49 12.14 15.42
N ASP A 162 -32.01 12.67 14.30
CA ASP A 162 -33.44 12.68 13.99
C ASP A 162 -33.78 11.66 12.90
N SER A 163 -34.89 10.95 13.12
CA SER A 163 -35.45 9.87 12.27
C SER A 163 -35.81 10.27 10.83
N TYR A 164 -35.61 11.54 10.46
CA TYR A 164 -35.91 12.12 9.14
C TYR A 164 -34.70 12.78 8.46
N THR A 165 -33.49 12.60 8.99
CA THR A 165 -32.31 13.22 8.39
C THR A 165 -31.83 12.46 7.16
N ALA A 166 -31.67 13.18 6.05
CA ALA A 166 -31.10 12.64 4.83
C ALA A 166 -29.66 12.19 5.10
N HIS A 167 -29.35 10.92 4.80
CA HIS A 167 -28.00 10.39 4.92
C HIS A 167 -27.09 11.13 3.93
N THR A 168 -26.16 11.93 4.47
CA THR A 168 -25.07 12.48 3.65
C THR A 168 -23.96 11.44 3.61
N PRO A 169 -23.54 10.95 2.42
CA PRO A 169 -22.42 10.03 2.32
C PRO A 169 -21.13 10.70 2.82
N GLY A 170 -20.21 9.90 3.36
CA GLY A 170 -18.85 10.36 3.60
C GLY A 170 -18.14 10.66 2.27
N ALA A 171 -17.12 11.50 2.30
CA ALA A 171 -16.36 11.83 1.11
C ALA A 171 -14.87 11.88 1.38
N LEU A 172 -14.07 11.41 0.40
CA LEU A 172 -12.63 11.64 0.37
C LEU A 172 -12.35 13.00 -0.24
N VAL A 173 -11.91 13.94 0.59
CA VAL A 173 -11.60 15.31 0.18
C VAL A 173 -10.09 15.44 0.06
N GLU A 174 -9.64 15.98 -1.07
CA GLU A 174 -8.22 16.27 -1.27
C GLU A 174 -7.85 17.58 -0.57
N GLU A 175 -6.83 17.51 0.27
CA GLU A 175 -6.17 18.64 0.88
C GLU A 175 -4.79 18.84 0.26
N THR A 176 -4.42 20.11 0.14
CA THR A 176 -3.15 20.51 -0.44
C THR A 176 -2.48 21.55 0.44
N GLN A 177 -1.21 21.32 0.73
CA GLN A 177 -0.36 22.26 1.45
C GLN A 177 0.91 22.53 0.64
N TYR A 178 1.35 23.78 0.64
CA TYR A 178 2.54 24.22 -0.09
C TYR A 178 3.61 24.66 0.90
N PHE A 179 4.85 24.31 0.62
CA PHE A 179 5.99 24.68 1.46
C PHE A 179 7.18 25.08 0.58
N LEU A 180 7.98 26.00 1.11
CA LEU A 180 9.33 26.23 0.62
C LEU A 180 10.27 25.29 1.35
N ARG A 181 11.12 24.57 0.61
CA ARG A 181 12.13 23.66 1.17
C ARG A 181 13.53 24.14 0.81
N TRP A 182 14.43 24.24 1.78
CA TRP A 182 15.84 24.56 1.53
C TRP A 182 16.65 23.26 1.39
N PRO A 183 17.26 22.97 0.23
CA PRO A 183 17.98 21.72 0.03
C PRO A 183 19.24 21.57 0.90
N SER A 184 19.85 22.68 1.33
CA SER A 184 21.10 22.70 2.10
C SER A 184 20.98 22.06 3.49
N ASP A 185 19.84 22.24 4.14
CA ASP A 185 19.58 21.81 5.52
C ASP A 185 18.26 21.04 5.67
N GLY A 186 17.44 20.97 4.62
CA GLY A 186 16.20 20.20 4.59
C GLY A 186 15.03 20.84 5.33
N ARG A 187 15.15 22.09 5.78
CA ARG A 187 14.07 22.80 6.49
C ARG A 187 12.93 23.20 5.56
N PHE A 188 11.74 23.35 6.14
CA PHE A 188 10.54 23.85 5.48
C PHE A 188 10.10 25.21 6.04
N SER A 189 9.42 26.02 5.23
CA SER A 189 8.74 27.26 5.63
C SER A 189 7.45 27.47 4.85
#